data_AF-Q1G8K3-F1
#
_entry.id   AF-Q1G8K3-F1
#
_cell.length_a   1.000
_cell.length_b   1.000
_cell.length_c   1.000
_cell.angle_alpha   90.00
_cell.angle_beta   90.00
_cell.angle_gamma   90.00
#
_symmetry.space_group_name_H-M   'P 1'
#
loop_
_entity.id
_entity.type
_entity.pdbx_description
1 polymer ?
#
loop_
_entity_poly.entity_id
_entity_poly.type
_entity_poly.pdbx_seq_one_letter_code
_entity_poly.pdbx_strand_id
1 'polypeptide(L)'
;MRRFFNFIKNLLILAIMAAAVVNYHEQIQTFLLEAAGTASTYLEQKGLKSKTLDLSVGIVAESNEKVTKNTTGYRWPKATAKVYIGVKQTDLYNATVNAMAAWNQTGAFTFKQTKNKKNAQIVVVANSKNNGAACLTTYKYLSHTNRLYSAQVALNTYYLENDYYNYTQARIVNTVEHELGHAIGLDHRTGVTVMYPTGSIYTIQPKDIKLVKKIYKSKS
;
A
#
# COMPACT_ATOMS: atom_id res chain seq x y z
N MET A 1 24.98 33.66 -33.59
CA MET A 1 25.20 33.30 -32.17
C MET A 1 23.92 33.22 -31.34
N ARG A 2 23.06 34.25 -31.29
CA ARG A 2 21.82 34.26 -30.46
C ARG A 2 20.84 33.10 -30.72
N ARG A 3 20.69 32.67 -31.98
CA ARG A 3 19.85 31.51 -32.35
C ARG A 3 20.40 30.16 -31.86
N PHE A 4 21.73 30.02 -31.81
CA PHE A 4 22.40 28.81 -31.32
C PHE A 4 22.30 28.69 -29.79
N PHE A 5 22.47 29.80 -29.07
CA PHE A 5 22.25 29.84 -27.61
C PHE A 5 20.79 29.57 -27.23
N ASN A 6 19.82 30.07 -28.00
CA ASN A 6 18.41 29.77 -27.79
C ASN A 6 18.08 28.28 -28.06
N PHE A 7 18.73 27.67 -29.06
CA PHE A 7 18.60 26.24 -29.34
C PHE A 7 19.12 25.39 -28.17
N ILE A 8 20.32 25.68 -27.66
CA ILE A 8 20.90 24.97 -26.50
C ILE A 8 20.03 25.16 -25.25
N LYS A 9 19.54 26.38 -24.98
CA LYS A 9 18.65 26.66 -23.84
C LYS A 9 17.36 25.84 -23.92
N ASN A 10 16.73 25.76 -25.09
CA ASN A 10 15.50 24.99 -25.28
C ASN A 10 15.75 23.48 -25.13
N LEU A 11 16.90 22.98 -25.61
CA LEU A 11 17.29 21.58 -25.43
C LEU A 11 17.49 21.23 -23.94
N LEU A 12 18.10 22.14 -23.18
CA LEU A 12 18.29 22.02 -21.72
C LEU A 12 16.96 22.00 -20.97
N ILE A 13 16.02 22.87 -21.34
CA ILE A 13 14.66 22.87 -20.76
C ILE A 13 13.95 21.55 -21.07
N LEU A 14 14.06 21.05 -22.31
CA LEU A 14 13.45 19.78 -22.70
C LEU A 14 14.05 18.59 -21.93
N ALA A 15 15.37 18.58 -21.72
CA ALA A 15 16.07 17.57 -20.95
C ALA A 15 15.68 17.61 -19.46
N ILE A 16 15.53 18.80 -18.86
CA ILE A 16 15.04 18.97 -17.49
C ILE A 16 13.60 18.49 -17.36
N MET A 17 12.74 18.82 -18.32
CA MET A 17 11.35 18.35 -18.36
C MET A 17 11.28 16.82 -18.54
N ALA A 18 12.11 16.24 -19.40
CA ALA A 18 12.19 14.80 -19.58
C ALA A 18 12.71 14.09 -18.30
N ALA A 19 13.75 14.63 -17.66
CA ALA A 19 14.26 14.11 -16.39
C ALA A 19 13.23 14.23 -15.26
N ALA A 20 12.44 15.30 -15.23
CA ALA A 20 11.30 15.44 -14.31
C ALA A 20 10.23 14.38 -14.64
N VAL A 21 9.82 14.23 -15.90
CA VAL A 21 8.82 13.22 -16.30
C VAL A 21 9.30 11.81 -15.96
N VAL A 22 10.59 11.48 -16.11
CA VAL A 22 11.14 10.17 -15.74
C VAL A 22 11.17 9.98 -14.22
N ASN A 23 11.63 10.98 -13.45
CA ASN A 23 11.69 10.89 -11.99
C ASN A 23 10.31 10.88 -11.32
N TYR A 24 9.32 11.51 -11.95
CA TYR A 24 7.95 11.62 -11.46
C TYR A 24 6.97 10.72 -12.23
N HIS A 25 7.44 9.85 -13.13
CA HIS A 25 6.57 9.06 -14.02
C HIS A 25 5.51 8.27 -13.25
N GLU A 26 5.92 7.52 -12.23
CA GLU A 26 4.99 6.72 -11.42
C GLU A 26 3.95 7.59 -10.67
N GLN A 27 4.33 8.81 -10.28
CA GLN A 27 3.44 9.73 -9.58
C GLN A 27 2.49 10.46 -10.54
N ILE A 28 2.97 10.84 -11.72
CA ILE A 28 2.14 11.39 -12.79
C ILE A 28 1.12 10.34 -13.24
N GLN A 29 1.55 9.09 -13.40
CA GLN A 29 0.63 7.98 -13.68
C GLN A 29 -0.37 7.81 -12.54
N THR A 30 0.06 7.81 -11.28
CA THR A 30 -0.85 7.68 -10.13
C THR A 30 -1.86 8.83 -10.06
N PHE A 31 -1.44 10.07 -10.29
CA PHE A 31 -2.32 11.23 -10.34
C PHE A 31 -3.32 11.16 -11.50
N LEU A 32 -2.86 10.79 -12.70
CA LEU A 32 -3.72 10.59 -13.87
C LEU A 32 -4.75 9.47 -13.63
N LEU A 33 -4.33 8.39 -12.97
CA LEU A 33 -5.19 7.26 -12.61
C LEU A 33 -6.20 7.64 -11.51
N GLU A 34 -5.80 8.44 -10.52
CA GLU A 34 -6.70 8.97 -9.49
C GLU A 34 -7.73 9.95 -10.07
N ALA A 35 -7.29 10.85 -10.96
CA ALA A 35 -8.18 11.75 -11.69
C ALA A 35 -9.15 10.98 -12.59
N ALA A 36 -8.66 9.96 -13.31
CA ALA A 36 -9.50 9.11 -14.16
C ALA A 36 -10.50 8.27 -13.35
N GLY A 37 -10.09 7.73 -12.19
CA GLY A 37 -10.99 7.01 -11.27
C GLY A 37 -12.05 7.92 -10.64
N THR A 38 -11.69 9.16 -10.32
CA THR A 38 -12.65 10.15 -9.82
C THR A 38 -13.67 10.51 -10.90
N ALA A 39 -13.19 10.70 -12.14
CA ALA A 39 -14.05 10.98 -13.29
C ALA A 39 -14.97 9.80 -13.63
N SER A 40 -14.47 8.55 -13.58
CA SER A 40 -15.30 7.36 -13.83
C SER A 40 -16.41 7.22 -12.80
N THR A 41 -16.10 7.37 -11.51
CA THR A 41 -17.10 7.35 -10.43
C THR A 41 -18.19 8.42 -10.63
N TYR A 42 -17.79 9.62 -11.03
CA TYR A 42 -18.73 10.71 -11.32
C TYR A 42 -19.64 10.42 -12.52
N LEU A 43 -19.10 9.83 -13.59
CA LEU A 43 -19.86 9.45 -14.78
C LEU A 43 -20.85 8.31 -14.49
N GLU A 44 -20.46 7.33 -13.68
CA GLU A 44 -21.34 6.25 -13.22
C GLU A 44 -22.50 6.78 -12.37
N GLN A 45 -22.24 7.71 -11.42
CA GLN A 45 -23.29 8.37 -10.64
C GLN A 45 -24.30 9.13 -11.52
N LYS A 46 -23.90 9.55 -12.72
CA LYS A 46 -24.75 10.21 -13.71
C LYS A 46 -25.38 9.26 -14.73
N GLY A 47 -25.19 7.95 -14.59
CA GLY A 47 -25.74 6.94 -15.49
C GLY A 47 -25.08 6.88 -16.88
N LEU A 48 -23.94 7.55 -17.06
CA LEU A 48 -23.21 7.63 -18.32
C LEU A 48 -22.14 6.52 -18.38
N LYS A 49 -22.39 5.45 -19.14
CA LYS A 49 -21.40 4.38 -19.36
C LYS A 49 -20.35 4.83 -20.37
N SER A 50 -19.14 5.13 -19.90
CA SER A 50 -17.97 5.39 -20.75
C SER A 50 -17.39 4.08 -21.29
N LYS A 51 -17.14 4.01 -22.61
CA LYS A 51 -16.63 2.82 -23.30
C LYS A 51 -15.09 2.73 -23.33
N THR A 52 -14.35 3.71 -22.77
CA THR A 52 -12.92 3.89 -23.10
C THR A 52 -11.93 4.01 -21.95
N LEU A 53 -12.33 4.00 -20.68
CA LEU A 53 -11.38 3.94 -19.55
C LEU A 53 -11.96 3.03 -18.49
N ASP A 54 -11.72 1.73 -18.63
CA ASP A 54 -12.05 0.77 -17.60
C ASP A 54 -10.99 0.94 -16.49
N LEU A 55 -11.24 1.90 -15.60
CA LEU A 55 -10.40 2.23 -14.46
C LEU A 55 -11.34 2.27 -13.27
N SER A 56 -11.72 1.10 -12.79
CA SER A 56 -12.43 0.98 -11.53
C SER A 56 -11.43 1.07 -10.39
N VAL A 57 -11.48 2.21 -9.68
CA VAL A 57 -10.79 2.39 -8.41
C VAL A 57 -11.65 1.74 -7.33
N GLY A 58 -11.37 0.48 -7.04
CA GLY A 58 -11.95 -0.17 -5.88
C GLY A 58 -11.21 0.27 -4.62
N ILE A 59 -11.93 0.73 -3.61
CA ILE A 59 -11.44 0.77 -2.23
C ILE A 59 -11.94 -0.51 -1.60
N VAL A 60 -11.04 -1.43 -1.28
CA VAL A 60 -11.39 -2.58 -0.45
C VAL A 60 -10.82 -2.28 0.93
N ALA A 61 -11.72 -2.31 1.92
CA ALA A 61 -11.37 -2.37 3.33
C ALA A 61 -11.37 -3.85 3.70
N GLU A 62 -10.26 -4.36 4.22
CA GLU A 62 -10.21 -5.74 4.70
C GLU A 62 -11.13 -5.85 5.94
N SER A 63 -12.17 -6.68 5.82
CA SER A 63 -13.14 -6.91 6.90
C SER A 63 -12.70 -8.07 7.77
N ASN A 64 -13.14 -8.09 9.03
CA ASN A 64 -12.88 -9.16 10.00
C ASN A 64 -13.48 -10.54 9.62
N GLU A 65 -14.05 -10.70 8.42
CA GLU A 65 -14.64 -11.95 7.97
C GLU A 65 -13.57 -12.98 7.55
N LYS A 66 -13.90 -14.26 7.75
CA LYS A 66 -13.11 -15.42 7.30
C LYS A 66 -13.13 -15.49 5.76
N VAL A 67 -12.36 -14.64 5.09
CA VAL A 67 -12.23 -14.72 3.63
C VAL A 67 -11.20 -15.79 3.28
N THR A 68 -11.66 -16.91 2.73
CA THR A 68 -10.82 -18.00 2.19
C THR A 68 -10.47 -17.77 0.71
N LYS A 69 -10.28 -16.52 0.29
CA LYS A 69 -9.73 -16.24 -1.05
C LYS A 69 -8.21 -16.42 -1.00
N ASN A 70 -7.64 -16.90 -2.11
CA ASN A 70 -6.22 -17.26 -2.14
C ASN A 70 -5.30 -16.04 -1.96
N THR A 71 -5.80 -14.86 -2.35
CA THR A 71 -5.26 -13.49 -2.27
C THR A 71 -6.31 -12.56 -2.89
N THR A 72 -6.28 -11.24 -2.58
CA THR A 72 -7.09 -10.22 -3.27
C THR A 72 -6.91 -10.26 -4.79
N GLY A 73 -5.79 -10.82 -5.26
CA GLY A 73 -5.36 -10.84 -6.66
C GLY A 73 -4.62 -9.57 -7.04
N TYR A 74 -4.68 -8.53 -6.20
CA TYR A 74 -4.00 -7.26 -6.42
C TYR A 74 -2.57 -7.31 -5.91
N ARG A 75 -1.63 -6.84 -6.72
CA ARG A 75 -0.21 -6.85 -6.36
C ARG A 75 0.54 -5.64 -6.91
N TRP A 76 1.64 -5.31 -6.26
CA TRP A 76 2.60 -4.35 -6.80
C TRP A 76 3.26 -4.87 -8.09
N PRO A 77 3.77 -3.99 -8.97
CA PRO A 77 4.55 -4.40 -10.14
C PRO A 77 5.74 -5.31 -9.81
N LYS A 78 6.41 -5.02 -8.70
CA LYS A 78 7.60 -5.72 -8.19
C LYS A 78 7.41 -6.07 -6.71
N ALA A 79 8.22 -7.00 -6.19
CA ALA A 79 8.25 -7.36 -4.76
C ALA A 79 8.88 -6.26 -3.88
N THR A 80 8.54 -5.00 -4.12
CA THR A 80 9.03 -3.86 -3.35
C THR A 80 8.03 -2.72 -3.37
N ALA A 81 7.95 -1.98 -2.25
CA ALA A 81 7.13 -0.79 -2.14
C ALA A 81 7.81 0.28 -1.27
N LYS A 82 7.63 1.55 -1.65
CA LYS A 82 8.01 2.70 -0.82
C LYS A 82 6.95 2.97 0.23
N VAL A 83 7.37 3.09 1.49
CA VAL A 83 6.49 3.30 2.65
C VAL A 83 6.75 4.67 3.28
N TYR A 84 5.72 5.50 3.38
CA TYR A 84 5.76 6.70 4.22
C TYR A 84 5.08 6.42 5.55
N ILE A 85 5.81 6.67 6.65
CA ILE A 85 5.31 6.49 8.01
C ILE A 85 4.85 7.84 8.54
N GLY A 86 3.53 8.06 8.56
CA GLY A 86 2.88 9.30 8.95
C GLY A 86 2.28 9.28 10.36
N VAL A 87 2.70 8.35 11.22
CA VAL A 87 2.29 8.29 12.63
C VAL A 87 3.21 9.14 13.49
N LYS A 88 2.66 9.79 14.53
CA LYS A 88 3.43 10.63 15.47
C LYS A 88 3.82 9.88 16.74
N GLN A 89 3.08 8.81 17.04
CA GLN A 89 3.26 7.94 18.19
C GLN A 89 4.55 7.12 18.01
N THR A 90 5.49 7.27 18.95
CA THR A 90 6.79 6.60 18.88
C THR A 90 6.65 5.07 18.84
N ASP A 91 5.74 4.51 19.64
CA ASP A 91 5.58 3.05 19.71
C ASP A 91 4.99 2.47 18.42
N LEU A 92 4.03 3.17 17.81
CA LEU A 92 3.46 2.78 16.51
C LEU A 92 4.47 2.98 15.37
N TYR A 93 5.28 4.04 15.44
CA TYR A 93 6.36 4.27 14.49
C TYR A 93 7.37 3.11 14.55
N ASN A 94 7.85 2.78 15.75
CA ASN A 94 8.81 1.71 15.97
C ASN A 94 8.22 0.35 15.58
N ALA A 95 6.95 0.08 15.90
CA ALA A 95 6.28 -1.14 15.46
C ALA A 95 6.22 -1.25 13.94
N THR A 96 5.96 -0.14 13.23
CA THR A 96 5.96 -0.10 11.77
C THR A 96 7.35 -0.38 11.20
N VAL A 97 8.39 0.23 11.75
CA VAL A 97 9.78 -0.02 11.34
C VAL A 97 10.16 -1.49 11.56
N ASN A 98 9.82 -2.05 12.71
CA ASN A 98 10.11 -3.45 13.04
C ASN A 98 9.37 -4.43 12.12
N ALA A 99 8.09 -4.20 11.85
CA ALA A 99 7.30 -5.04 10.95
C ALA A 99 7.83 -4.99 9.51
N MET A 100 8.24 -3.81 9.02
CA MET A 100 8.90 -3.67 7.73
C MET A 100 10.22 -4.46 7.69
N ALA A 101 11.03 -4.37 8.75
CA ALA A 101 12.29 -5.09 8.86
C ALA A 101 12.07 -6.62 8.88
N ALA A 102 11.08 -7.10 9.63
CA ALA A 102 10.72 -8.52 9.71
C ALA A 102 10.35 -9.07 8.34
N TRP A 103 9.47 -8.39 7.59
CA TRP A 103 9.14 -8.76 6.21
C TRP A 103 10.37 -8.73 5.28
N ASN A 104 11.20 -7.68 5.37
CA ASN A 104 12.41 -7.53 4.57
C ASN A 104 13.39 -8.70 4.78
N GLN A 105 13.55 -9.13 6.04
CA GLN A 105 14.45 -10.22 6.42
C GLN A 105 14.05 -11.56 5.79
N THR A 106 12.76 -11.77 5.49
CA THR A 106 12.29 -12.99 4.82
C THR A 106 12.76 -13.14 3.37
N GLY A 107 13.17 -12.02 2.75
CA GLY A 107 13.48 -11.94 1.31
C GLY A 107 12.28 -12.16 0.39
N ALA A 108 11.04 -12.20 0.90
CA ALA A 108 9.84 -12.37 0.07
C ALA A 108 9.34 -11.04 -0.53
N PHE A 109 9.53 -9.94 0.19
CA PHE A 109 9.15 -8.60 -0.24
C PHE A 109 10.10 -7.56 0.41
N THR A 110 10.31 -6.42 -0.25
CA THR A 110 11.17 -5.34 0.26
C THR A 110 10.42 -4.02 0.43
N PHE A 111 10.12 -3.65 1.66
CA PHE A 111 9.66 -2.32 2.04
C PHE A 111 10.83 -1.35 2.18
N LYS A 112 10.70 -0.16 1.58
CA LYS A 112 11.69 0.92 1.65
C LYS A 112 11.05 2.16 2.24
N GLN A 113 11.54 2.62 3.38
CA GLN A 113 11.02 3.85 3.97
C GLN A 113 11.33 5.07 3.08
N THR A 114 10.39 5.99 2.96
CA THR A 114 10.56 7.30 2.29
C THR A 114 10.06 8.42 3.20
N LYS A 115 10.74 9.56 3.16
CA LYS A 115 10.28 10.80 3.82
C LYS A 115 9.28 11.58 2.97
N ASN A 116 9.16 11.25 1.68
CA ASN A 116 8.25 11.94 0.77
C ASN A 116 6.95 11.16 0.62
N LYS A 117 5.89 11.64 1.29
CA LYS A 117 4.54 11.07 1.23
C LYS A 117 4.00 10.96 -0.19
N LYS A 118 4.28 11.92 -1.07
CA LYS A 118 3.78 11.92 -2.46
C LYS A 118 4.37 10.78 -3.29
N ASN A 119 5.58 10.33 -2.95
CA ASN A 119 6.30 9.28 -3.66
C ASN A 119 6.13 7.91 -3.00
N ALA A 120 5.25 7.80 -1.99
CA ALA A 120 5.00 6.57 -1.27
C ALA A 120 3.90 5.75 -1.95
N GLN A 121 4.12 4.45 -2.04
CA GLN A 121 3.13 3.48 -2.51
C GLN A 121 2.22 3.05 -1.35
N ILE A 122 2.81 2.92 -0.17
CA ILE A 122 2.12 2.58 1.07
C ILE A 122 2.24 3.76 2.03
N VAL A 123 1.12 4.19 2.60
CA VAL A 123 1.08 5.27 3.57
C VAL A 123 0.52 4.74 4.89
N VAL A 124 1.35 4.76 5.93
CA VAL A 124 0.92 4.37 7.28
C VAL A 124 0.47 5.63 8.01
N VAL A 125 -0.74 5.61 8.56
CA VAL A 125 -1.37 6.75 9.27
C VAL A 125 -1.93 6.29 10.60
N ALA A 126 -2.10 7.24 11.53
CA ALA A 126 -2.83 6.99 12.77
C ALA A 126 -4.30 7.43 12.59
N ASN A 127 -5.21 6.69 13.21
CA ASN A 127 -6.57 7.11 13.46
C ASN A 127 -6.93 6.86 14.94
N SER A 128 -8.08 7.34 15.40
CA SER A 128 -8.50 7.23 16.80
C SER A 128 -10.01 6.97 16.92
N LYS A 129 -10.62 6.34 15.91
CA LYS A 129 -12.07 6.14 15.87
C LYS A 129 -12.45 4.86 16.60
N ASN A 130 -13.44 4.89 17.48
CA ASN A 130 -14.03 3.68 18.05
C ASN A 130 -14.95 3.00 17.01
N ASN A 131 -14.37 2.21 16.11
CA ASN A 131 -15.05 1.60 14.95
C ASN A 131 -14.94 0.07 14.89
N GLY A 132 -14.48 -0.56 15.98
CA GLY A 132 -14.31 -2.01 16.12
C GLY A 132 -13.05 -2.59 15.49
N ALA A 133 -12.14 -1.78 14.94
CA ALA A 133 -10.95 -2.24 14.23
C ALA A 133 -9.67 -1.60 14.78
N ALA A 134 -8.75 -2.44 15.28
CA ALA A 134 -7.45 -1.99 15.81
C ALA A 134 -6.52 -1.47 14.71
N CYS A 135 -6.67 -1.98 13.50
CA CYS A 135 -6.08 -1.46 12.29
C CYS A 135 -7.02 -1.65 11.11
N LEU A 136 -6.75 -0.95 10.02
CA LEU A 136 -7.39 -1.19 8.74
C LEU A 136 -6.43 -0.95 7.58
N THR A 137 -6.35 -1.91 6.67
CA THR A 137 -5.70 -1.72 5.38
C THR A 137 -6.73 -1.44 4.30
N THR A 138 -6.45 -0.41 3.51
CA THR A 138 -7.19 -0.10 2.28
C THR A 138 -6.23 0.00 1.10
N TYR A 139 -6.69 -0.36 -0.08
CA TYR A 139 -5.90 -0.28 -1.30
C TYR A 139 -6.69 0.33 -2.44
N LYS A 140 -5.94 0.90 -3.39
CA LYS A 140 -6.41 1.30 -4.71
C LYS A 140 -5.66 0.51 -5.77
N TYR A 141 -6.38 0.00 -6.75
CA TYR A 141 -5.84 -0.86 -7.79
C TYR A 141 -6.41 -0.55 -9.18
N LEU A 142 -5.73 -1.04 -10.20
CA LEU A 142 -6.16 -1.06 -11.59
C LEU A 142 -6.80 -2.42 -11.90
N SER A 143 -8.11 -2.45 -12.11
CA SER A 143 -8.88 -3.69 -12.35
C SER A 143 -8.39 -4.51 -13.56
N HIS A 144 -7.97 -3.85 -14.64
CA HIS A 144 -7.51 -4.49 -15.89
C HIS A 144 -6.27 -5.35 -15.71
N THR A 145 -5.42 -4.97 -14.76
CA THR A 145 -4.10 -5.55 -14.57
C THR A 145 -3.91 -6.13 -13.17
N ASN A 146 -4.93 -5.98 -12.32
CA ASN A 146 -4.89 -6.27 -10.88
C ASN A 146 -3.64 -5.68 -10.21
N ARG A 147 -3.30 -4.43 -10.55
CA ARG A 147 -2.10 -3.75 -10.03
C ARG A 147 -2.44 -2.74 -8.97
N LEU A 148 -1.82 -2.91 -7.81
CA LEU A 148 -1.82 -1.91 -6.75
C LEU A 148 -1.05 -0.67 -7.23
N TYR A 149 -1.61 0.50 -6.94
CA TYR A 149 -0.91 1.77 -7.12
C TYR A 149 -0.91 2.61 -5.83
N SER A 150 -1.76 2.30 -4.86
CA SER A 150 -1.74 2.91 -3.53
C SER A 150 -2.27 1.94 -2.47
N ALA A 151 -1.70 1.97 -1.28
CA ALA A 151 -2.28 1.37 -0.09
C ALA A 151 -2.15 2.31 1.11
N GLN A 152 -3.10 2.23 2.03
CA GLN A 152 -3.08 2.92 3.31
C GLN A 152 -3.28 1.91 4.43
N VAL A 153 -2.37 1.94 5.41
CA VAL A 153 -2.48 1.20 6.66
C VAL A 153 -2.81 2.20 7.75
N ALA A 154 -3.99 2.08 8.36
CA ALA A 154 -4.45 2.96 9.41
C ALA A 154 -4.35 2.27 10.77
N LEU A 155 -3.44 2.73 11.61
CA LEU A 155 -3.22 2.23 12.97
C LEU A 155 -4.14 2.96 13.95
N ASN A 156 -4.99 2.23 14.68
CA ASN A 156 -6.01 2.85 15.53
C ASN A 156 -5.53 2.99 16.98
N THR A 157 -5.12 4.20 17.32
CA THR A 157 -4.67 4.59 18.68
C THR A 157 -5.73 4.33 19.75
N TYR A 158 -7.02 4.37 19.41
CA TYR A 158 -8.10 4.06 20.37
C TYR A 158 -7.99 2.64 20.94
N TYR A 159 -7.47 1.69 20.16
CA TYR A 159 -7.28 0.30 20.58
C TYR A 159 -5.82 -0.01 20.93
N LEU A 160 -4.87 0.48 20.14
CA LEU A 160 -3.46 0.08 20.23
C LEU A 160 -2.71 0.75 21.39
N GLU A 161 -3.15 1.94 21.83
CA GLU A 161 -2.50 2.69 22.92
C GLU A 161 -3.34 2.72 24.20
N ASN A 162 -4.48 2.04 24.20
CA ASN A 162 -5.38 1.99 25.35
C ASN A 162 -5.15 0.70 26.13
N ASP A 163 -4.66 0.85 27.37
CA ASP A 163 -4.33 -0.23 28.29
C ASP A 163 -5.49 -1.21 28.51
N TYR A 164 -6.74 -0.77 28.37
CA TYR A 164 -7.92 -1.64 28.46
C TYR A 164 -7.86 -2.82 27.48
N TYR A 165 -7.30 -2.62 26.29
CA TYR A 165 -7.19 -3.65 25.26
C TYR A 165 -5.90 -4.48 25.36
N ASN A 166 -5.01 -4.09 26.28
CA ASN A 166 -3.79 -4.82 26.68
C ASN A 166 -2.95 -5.28 25.48
N TYR A 167 -2.64 -4.34 24.58
CA TYR A 167 -1.70 -4.58 23.48
C TYR A 167 -0.28 -4.45 23.98
N THR A 168 0.46 -5.56 24.01
CA THR A 168 1.91 -5.52 24.21
C THR A 168 2.60 -4.99 22.95
N GLN A 169 3.81 -4.46 23.09
CA GLN A 169 4.57 -3.97 21.93
C GLN A 169 4.77 -5.06 20.86
N ALA A 170 5.00 -6.32 21.26
CA ALA A 170 5.10 -7.45 20.33
C ALA A 170 3.78 -7.69 19.58
N ARG A 171 2.65 -7.54 20.26
CA ARG A 171 1.33 -7.69 19.64
C ARG A 171 1.04 -6.54 18.66
N ILE A 172 1.44 -5.32 18.98
CA ILE A 172 1.37 -4.18 18.05
C ILE A 172 2.22 -4.45 16.80
N VAL A 173 3.45 -4.96 16.97
CA VAL A 173 4.30 -5.35 15.83
C VAL A 173 3.59 -6.40 14.96
N ASN A 174 3.06 -7.47 15.55
CA ASN A 174 2.29 -8.49 14.81
C ASN A 174 1.08 -7.88 14.09
N THR A 175 0.38 -6.92 14.70
CA THR A 175 -0.71 -6.20 14.04
C THR A 175 -0.19 -5.46 12.80
N VAL A 176 0.92 -4.73 12.90
CA VAL A 176 1.46 -4.01 11.74
C VAL A 176 2.01 -4.98 10.68
N GLU A 177 2.61 -6.12 11.07
CA GLU A 177 3.01 -7.16 10.14
C GLU A 177 1.83 -7.71 9.33
N HIS A 178 0.69 -7.92 9.99
CA HIS A 178 -0.57 -8.36 9.38
C HIS A 178 -1.08 -7.35 8.34
N GLU A 179 -1.18 -6.07 8.72
CA GLU A 179 -1.62 -5.01 7.82
C GLU A 179 -0.68 -4.81 6.63
N LEU A 180 0.64 -4.89 6.86
CA LEU A 180 1.61 -4.88 5.77
C LEU A 180 1.49 -6.11 4.88
N GLY A 181 1.07 -7.26 5.43
CA GLY A 181 0.68 -8.46 4.69
C GLY A 181 -0.47 -8.20 3.72
N HIS A 182 -1.54 -7.55 4.18
CA HIS A 182 -2.62 -7.09 3.30
C HIS A 182 -2.12 -6.12 2.23
N ALA A 183 -1.28 -5.15 2.62
CA ALA A 183 -0.72 -4.16 1.71
C ALA A 183 0.18 -4.76 0.61
N ILE A 184 0.60 -6.02 0.74
CA ILE A 184 1.35 -6.76 -0.30
C ILE A 184 0.54 -7.89 -0.95
N GLY A 185 -0.76 -7.96 -0.70
CA GLY A 185 -1.71 -8.82 -1.41
C GLY A 185 -2.03 -10.14 -0.71
N LEU A 186 -1.76 -10.27 0.59
CA LEU A 186 -2.24 -11.40 1.38
C LEU A 186 -3.68 -11.16 1.87
N ASP A 187 -4.50 -12.21 1.84
CA ASP A 187 -5.82 -12.20 2.48
C ASP A 187 -5.74 -12.86 3.86
N HIS A 188 -6.80 -12.69 4.64
CA HIS A 188 -7.05 -13.47 5.84
C HIS A 188 -6.91 -14.99 5.64
N ARG A 189 -6.34 -15.67 6.64
CA ARG A 189 -6.14 -17.13 6.61
C ARG A 189 -6.37 -17.75 7.98
N THR A 190 -6.84 -18.99 7.98
CA THR A 190 -6.99 -19.78 9.21
C THR A 190 -5.69 -20.46 9.63
N GLY A 191 -5.60 -20.81 10.92
CA GLY A 191 -4.43 -21.48 11.52
C GLY A 191 -3.34 -20.51 11.98
N VAL A 192 -2.14 -21.03 12.22
CA VAL A 192 -0.98 -20.24 12.67
C VAL A 192 -0.41 -19.44 11.49
N THR A 193 -0.71 -18.15 11.38
CA THR A 193 -0.35 -17.28 10.25
C THR A 193 -0.42 -15.83 10.69
N VAL A 194 0.46 -14.98 10.16
CA VAL A 194 0.37 -13.53 10.40
C VAL A 194 -0.96 -12.97 9.93
N MET A 195 -1.58 -13.59 8.91
CA MET A 195 -2.88 -13.21 8.37
C MET A 195 -4.06 -13.80 9.16
N TYR A 196 -3.83 -14.24 10.40
CA TYR A 196 -4.94 -14.71 11.23
C TYR A 196 -5.86 -13.52 11.56
N PRO A 197 -7.18 -13.59 11.30
CA PRO A 197 -8.04 -12.40 11.26
C PRO A 197 -8.21 -11.66 12.58
N THR A 198 -7.93 -12.31 13.72
CA THR A 198 -8.24 -11.74 15.03
C THR A 198 -7.07 -11.79 15.99
N GLY A 199 -6.92 -10.72 16.76
CA GLY A 199 -6.04 -10.69 17.93
C GLY A 199 -4.54 -10.50 17.66
N SER A 200 -4.08 -10.54 16.41
CA SER A 200 -2.67 -10.32 16.03
C SER A 200 -1.70 -11.22 16.81
N ILE A 201 -2.07 -12.50 16.93
CA ILE A 201 -1.43 -13.46 17.83
C ILE A 201 -0.12 -14.01 17.25
N TYR A 202 -0.01 -14.07 15.92
CA TYR A 202 1.12 -14.68 15.23
C TYR A 202 1.89 -13.64 14.43
N THR A 203 3.22 -13.72 14.50
CA THR A 203 4.14 -13.04 13.57
C THR A 203 4.17 -13.74 12.20
N ILE A 204 4.92 -13.20 11.25
CA ILE A 204 5.18 -13.78 9.91
C ILE A 204 5.60 -15.26 10.01
N GLN A 205 4.85 -16.14 9.33
CA GLN A 205 5.11 -17.58 9.29
C GLN A 205 5.70 -18.02 7.94
N PRO A 206 6.40 -19.17 7.89
CA PRO A 206 6.95 -19.70 6.63
C PRO A 206 5.92 -19.87 5.50
N LYS A 207 4.65 -20.15 5.84
CA LYS A 207 3.57 -20.25 4.86
C LYS A 207 3.22 -18.90 4.22
N ASP A 208 3.32 -17.81 4.98
CA ASP A 208 3.05 -16.45 4.52
C ASP A 208 4.15 -16.03 3.54
N ILE A 209 5.41 -16.31 3.90
CA ILE A 209 6.61 -16.10 3.05
C ILE A 209 6.46 -16.82 1.70
N LYS A 210 6.08 -18.11 1.72
CA LYS A 210 5.87 -18.90 0.49
C LYS A 210 4.77 -18.29 -0.39
N LEU A 211 3.69 -17.80 0.21
CA LEU A 211 2.59 -17.19 -0.52
C LEU A 211 3.00 -15.86 -1.16
N VAL A 212 3.67 -14.98 -0.41
CA VAL A 212 4.22 -13.73 -0.97
C VAL A 212 5.17 -14.03 -2.14
N LYS A 213 6.11 -14.97 -1.98
CA LYS A 213 6.99 -15.38 -3.09
C LYS A 213 6.21 -15.90 -4.29
N LYS A 214 5.09 -16.60 -4.10
CA LYS A 214 4.21 -17.05 -5.19
C LYS A 214 3.52 -15.88 -5.91
N ILE A 215 3.03 -14.89 -5.17
CA ILE A 215 2.39 -13.67 -5.73
C ILE A 215 3.37 -12.90 -6.62
N TYR A 216 4.62 -12.78 -6.17
CA TYR A 216 5.64 -11.98 -6.84
C TYR A 216 6.62 -12.78 -7.70
N LYS A 217 6.41 -14.09 -7.86
CA LYS A 217 7.16 -14.89 -8.83
C LYS A 217 6.85 -14.33 -10.22
N SER A 218 7.87 -13.79 -10.88
CA SER A 218 7.72 -13.29 -12.24
C SER A 218 7.15 -14.41 -13.13
N LYS A 219 5.98 -14.17 -13.74
CA LYS A 219 5.77 -14.73 -15.07
C LYS A 219 6.59 -13.83 -15.98
N SER A 220 7.80 -14.29 -16.28
CA SER A 220 8.59 -13.80 -17.42
C SER A 220 7.77 -13.96 -18.68
#